data_AF-A0A2G9TEV0-F1
#
_entry.id   AF-A0A2G9TEV0-F1
#
_cell.length_a   1.000
_cell.length_b   1.000
_cell.length_c   1.000
_cell.angle_alpha   90.00
_cell.angle_beta   90.00
_cell.angle_gamma   90.00
#
_symmetry.space_group_name_H-M   'P 1'
#
loop_
_entity.id
_entity.type
_entity.pdbx_description
1 polymer ?
#
loop_
_entity_poly.entity_id
_entity_poly.type
_entity_poly.pdbx_seq_one_letter_code
_entity_poly.pdbx_strand_id
1 'polypeptide(L)'
;MNKKPTMVPKDIQYIETLGSPFIGFYDLLMINKHYKCTDICRGPSSCKNYGFPHPRDCKKCICPSGYGGPLCDRKPDGCGAELVATDKWQTLKDDLGDRKAGGYPREDFMKCNYWIKAPAGKKVQVKFVSFSQGVATDGCPYAGVEIKTHADQRLTGYRLCSEDDKDTILTSTSNIVPVITYNRIYATVTTLEYRYI
;
A
#
# COMPACT_ATOMS: atom_id res chain seq x y z
N MET A 1 -12.34 -31.24 -3.53
CA MET A 1 -11.25 -30.25 -3.70
C MET A 1 -10.05 -30.67 -2.86
N ASN A 2 -8.83 -30.53 -3.37
CA ASN A 2 -7.59 -31.02 -2.74
C ASN A 2 -6.96 -30.05 -1.71
N LYS A 3 -7.65 -28.94 -1.37
CA LYS A 3 -7.20 -27.88 -0.45
C LYS A 3 -5.85 -27.23 -0.81
N LYS A 4 -5.42 -27.32 -2.07
CA LYS A 4 -4.21 -26.67 -2.57
C LYS A 4 -4.56 -25.37 -3.30
N PRO A 5 -3.66 -24.37 -3.30
CA PRO A 5 -3.87 -23.15 -4.07
C PRO A 5 -3.98 -23.47 -5.57
N THR A 6 -4.92 -22.80 -6.24
CA THR A 6 -5.12 -22.93 -7.70
C THR A 6 -3.99 -22.30 -8.49
N MET A 7 -3.44 -21.19 -7.99
CA MET A 7 -2.35 -20.44 -8.58
C MET A 7 -1.43 -19.95 -7.45
N VAL A 8 -0.12 -19.99 -7.68
CA VAL A 8 0.88 -19.48 -6.74
C VAL A 8 1.76 -18.47 -7.49
N PRO A 9 1.95 -17.26 -6.95
CA PRO A 9 2.82 -16.27 -7.58
C PRO A 9 4.29 -16.72 -7.50
N LYS A 10 5.10 -16.26 -8.46
CA LYS A 10 6.55 -16.54 -8.47
C LYS A 10 7.23 -16.08 -7.18
N ASP A 11 6.82 -14.92 -6.69
CA ASP A 11 7.18 -14.42 -5.37
C ASP A 11 6.01 -14.68 -4.43
N ILE A 12 6.20 -15.62 -3.52
CA ILE A 12 5.17 -16.13 -2.61
C ILE A 12 4.59 -15.05 -1.69
N GLN A 13 5.29 -13.95 -1.44
CA GLN A 13 4.80 -12.85 -0.62
C GLN A 13 3.61 -12.12 -1.26
N TYR A 14 3.34 -12.35 -2.55
CA TYR A 14 2.18 -11.81 -3.24
C TYR A 14 0.91 -12.67 -3.13
N ILE A 15 0.94 -13.79 -2.39
CA ILE A 15 -0.21 -14.71 -2.34
C ILE A 15 -1.51 -14.00 -1.98
N GLU A 16 -1.45 -13.12 -0.96
CA GLU A 16 -2.57 -12.31 -0.49
C GLU A 16 -2.81 -11.01 -1.28
N THR A 17 -1.96 -10.71 -2.27
CA THR A 17 -2.15 -9.55 -3.16
C THR A 17 -2.94 -9.93 -4.42
N LEU A 18 -2.98 -11.21 -4.79
CA LEU A 18 -3.68 -11.68 -5.98
C LEU A 18 -5.17 -11.33 -5.97
N GLY A 19 -5.71 -10.99 -7.15
CA GLY A 19 -7.13 -10.67 -7.33
C GLY A 19 -7.55 -9.24 -6.96
N SER A 20 -6.68 -8.45 -6.31
CA SER A 20 -6.84 -7.06 -5.84
C SER A 20 -8.25 -6.43 -5.97
N PRO A 21 -8.95 -6.15 -4.85
CA PRO A 21 -10.31 -5.58 -4.87
C PRO A 21 -10.38 -4.09 -5.28
N PHE A 22 -9.24 -3.44 -5.54
CA PHE A 22 -9.17 -2.07 -6.05
C PHE A 22 -8.04 -1.91 -7.08
N ILE A 23 -8.19 -0.91 -7.93
CA ILE A 23 -7.35 -0.63 -9.10
C ILE A 23 -5.90 -0.37 -8.68
N GLY A 24 -4.95 -1.06 -9.31
CA GLY A 24 -3.52 -0.82 -9.13
C GLY A 24 -3.03 0.37 -9.95
N PHE A 25 -1.91 0.98 -9.55
CA PHE A 25 -1.35 2.11 -10.29
C PHE A 25 -0.93 1.74 -11.71
N TYR A 26 -0.47 0.51 -11.92
CA TYR A 26 -0.14 0.03 -13.26
C TYR A 26 -1.37 -0.11 -14.16
N ASP A 27 -2.53 -0.48 -13.61
CA ASP A 27 -3.78 -0.53 -14.39
C ASP A 27 -4.16 0.87 -14.87
N LEU A 28 -4.10 1.87 -13.97
CA LEU A 28 -4.33 3.28 -14.31
C LEU A 28 -3.34 3.76 -15.37
N LEU A 29 -2.05 3.48 -15.20
CA LEU A 29 -1.01 3.89 -16.13
C LEU A 29 -1.19 3.23 -17.51
N MET A 30 -1.49 1.93 -17.54
CA MET A 30 -1.69 1.18 -18.78
C MET A 30 -2.88 1.71 -19.58
N ILE A 31 -4.02 1.96 -18.93
CA ILE A 31 -5.20 2.53 -19.60
C ILE A 31 -4.89 3.94 -20.11
N ASN A 32 -4.26 4.79 -19.30
CA ASN A 32 -3.91 6.15 -19.72
C ASN A 32 -2.92 6.17 -20.89
N LYS A 33 -1.96 5.22 -20.93
CA LYS A 33 -1.07 5.05 -22.08
C LYS A 33 -1.80 4.54 -23.31
N HIS A 34 -2.67 3.55 -23.15
CA HIS A 34 -3.42 2.94 -24.25
C HIS A 34 -4.27 3.97 -25.01
N TYR A 35 -4.94 4.86 -24.27
CA TYR A 35 -5.74 5.95 -24.85
C TYR A 35 -4.95 7.24 -25.09
N LYS A 36 -3.62 7.21 -25.00
CA LYS A 36 -2.72 8.38 -25.22
C LYS A 36 -3.01 9.57 -24.32
N CYS A 37 -3.60 9.36 -23.15
CA CYS A 37 -3.86 10.40 -22.16
C CYS A 37 -2.56 10.99 -21.60
N THR A 38 -1.49 10.21 -21.56
CA THR A 38 -0.15 10.67 -21.13
C THR A 38 0.49 11.67 -22.09
N ASP A 39 -0.01 11.76 -23.32
CA ASP A 39 0.58 12.59 -24.39
C ASP A 39 -0.07 13.98 -24.45
N ILE A 40 -1.17 14.18 -23.71
CA ILE A 40 -1.93 15.45 -23.66
C ILE A 40 -1.07 16.55 -23.03
N CYS A 41 -0.40 16.23 -21.93
CA CYS A 41 0.47 17.17 -21.23
C CYS A 41 1.86 17.17 -21.88
N ARG A 42 2.09 18.18 -22.74
CA ARG A 42 3.38 18.35 -23.43
C ARG A 42 4.43 18.94 -22.51
N GLY A 43 5.66 18.45 -22.63
CA GLY A 43 6.82 18.95 -21.88
C GLY A 43 7.29 18.00 -20.77
N PRO A 44 8.33 18.39 -20.02
CA PRO A 44 8.87 17.57 -18.96
C PRO A 44 7.88 17.45 -17.80
N SER A 45 7.73 16.24 -17.27
CA SER A 45 6.91 15.98 -16.09
C SER A 45 7.58 16.52 -14.82
N SER A 46 6.82 17.27 -14.02
CA SER A 46 7.21 17.68 -12.67
C SER A 46 6.91 16.63 -11.60
N CYS A 47 6.18 15.57 -11.96
CA CYS A 47 5.75 14.52 -11.04
C CYS A 47 6.95 13.78 -10.44
N LYS A 48 6.92 13.57 -9.12
CA LYS A 48 7.87 12.79 -8.35
C LYS A 48 7.37 11.38 -8.14
N ASN A 49 8.23 10.53 -7.58
CA ASN A 49 7.91 9.15 -7.18
C ASN A 49 7.16 8.37 -8.27
N TYR A 50 7.58 8.53 -9.53
CA TYR A 50 7.03 7.85 -10.69
C TYR A 50 5.55 8.16 -11.03
N GLY A 51 4.98 9.24 -10.50
CA GLY A 51 3.69 9.76 -10.95
C GLY A 51 3.73 10.24 -12.39
N PHE A 52 2.56 10.34 -13.01
CA PHE A 52 2.41 10.89 -14.36
C PHE A 52 1.44 12.08 -14.38
N PRO A 53 1.60 13.05 -15.30
CA PRO A 53 0.74 14.23 -15.34
C PRO A 53 -0.74 13.86 -15.49
N HIS A 54 -1.60 14.56 -14.78
CA HIS A 54 -3.04 14.35 -14.87
C HIS A 54 -3.55 14.92 -16.21
N PRO A 55 -4.24 14.12 -17.05
CA PRO A 55 -4.56 14.51 -18.43
C PRO A 55 -5.50 15.72 -18.56
N ARG A 56 -6.23 16.05 -17.49
CA ARG A 56 -7.14 17.22 -17.44
C ARG A 56 -6.53 18.43 -16.73
N ASP A 57 -5.38 18.28 -16.08
CA ASP A 57 -4.70 19.35 -15.34
C ASP A 57 -3.20 19.02 -15.24
N CYS A 58 -2.42 19.52 -16.20
CA CYS A 58 -0.99 19.20 -16.32
C CYS A 58 -0.12 19.75 -15.18
N LYS A 59 -0.69 20.50 -14.23
CA LYS A 59 -0.01 20.95 -13.01
C LYS A 59 -0.16 19.95 -11.85
N LYS A 60 -0.98 18.92 -12.02
CA LYS A 60 -1.22 17.85 -11.05
C LYS A 60 -0.75 16.51 -11.60
N CYS A 61 -0.54 15.57 -10.69
CA CYS A 61 -0.06 14.24 -11.01
C CYS A 61 -1.04 13.18 -10.52
N ILE A 62 -1.12 12.08 -11.27
CA ILE A 62 -1.68 10.81 -10.81
C ILE A 62 -0.54 10.04 -10.15
N CYS A 63 -0.72 9.70 -8.87
CA CYS A 63 0.33 9.18 -8.01
C CYS A 63 0.21 7.68 -7.77
N PRO A 64 1.33 6.95 -7.63
CA PRO A 64 1.30 5.59 -7.10
C PRO A 64 0.66 5.53 -5.72
N SER A 65 0.04 4.40 -5.40
CA SER A 65 -0.54 4.14 -4.08
C SER A 65 0.48 4.43 -2.98
N GLY A 66 0.06 5.14 -1.94
CA GLY A 66 0.93 5.59 -0.85
C GLY A 66 1.67 6.90 -1.13
N TYR A 67 1.51 7.54 -2.29
CA TYR A 67 2.07 8.86 -2.61
C TYR A 67 0.96 9.86 -2.98
N GLY A 68 1.15 11.14 -2.65
CA GLY A 68 0.14 12.16 -2.85
C GLY A 68 0.70 13.58 -2.95
N GLY A 69 -0.21 14.55 -2.91
CA GLY A 69 0.08 15.93 -3.26
C GLY A 69 0.09 16.18 -4.78
N PRO A 70 0.10 17.44 -5.22
CA PRO A 70 0.05 17.78 -6.65
C PRO A 70 1.17 17.16 -7.47
N LEU A 71 2.33 16.90 -6.84
CA LEU A 71 3.52 16.36 -7.49
C LEU A 71 3.88 14.94 -7.03
N CYS A 72 3.04 14.25 -6.25
CA CYS A 72 3.35 12.92 -5.68
C CYS A 72 4.57 12.92 -4.75
N ASP A 73 4.92 14.05 -4.13
CA ASP A 73 6.14 14.28 -3.35
C ASP A 73 5.93 14.20 -1.84
N ARG A 74 4.70 13.95 -1.39
CA ARG A 74 4.35 13.80 0.02
C ARG A 74 3.44 12.61 0.28
N LYS A 75 3.26 12.26 1.56
CA LYS A 75 2.24 11.29 1.99
C LYS A 75 0.85 11.75 1.54
N PRO A 76 -0.06 10.84 1.11
CA PRO A 76 -1.45 11.18 0.85
C PRO A 76 -2.11 11.87 2.04
N ASP A 77 -2.98 12.84 1.73
CA ASP A 77 -3.81 13.54 2.72
C ASP A 77 -4.79 12.56 3.39
N GLY A 78 -5.31 12.92 4.57
CA GLY A 78 -6.14 12.02 5.40
C GLY A 78 -5.36 11.41 6.57
N CYS A 79 -5.83 10.26 7.07
CA CYS A 79 -5.23 9.61 8.24
C CYS A 79 -3.86 8.94 7.95
N GLY A 80 -3.20 8.54 9.04
CA GLY A 80 -1.83 8.03 9.06
C GLY A 80 -0.78 9.15 9.16
N ALA A 81 0.50 8.78 9.20
CA ALA A 81 1.57 9.70 9.59
C ALA A 81 2.90 9.44 8.85
N GLU A 82 3.78 10.44 8.81
CA GLU A 82 5.20 10.23 8.54
C GLU A 82 5.90 9.78 9.82
N LEU A 83 6.55 8.63 9.78
CA LEU A 83 7.22 7.99 10.90
C LEU A 83 8.72 7.97 10.61
N VAL A 84 9.53 8.38 11.59
CA VAL A 84 10.99 8.30 11.48
C VAL A 84 11.45 7.02 12.15
N ALA A 85 12.04 6.12 11.36
CA ALA A 85 12.61 4.88 11.86
C ALA A 85 13.92 5.13 12.61
N THR A 86 14.16 4.32 13.62
CA THR A 86 15.44 4.20 14.33
C THR A 86 16.09 2.84 14.03
N ASP A 87 17.29 2.59 14.53
CA ASP A 87 17.95 1.28 14.48
C ASP A 87 17.29 0.24 15.42
N LYS A 88 16.39 0.70 16.29
CA LYS A 88 15.58 -0.12 17.20
C LYS A 88 14.18 -0.32 16.65
N TRP A 89 13.57 -1.46 16.99
CA TRP A 89 12.18 -1.74 16.64
C TRP A 89 11.23 -0.75 17.32
N GLN A 90 10.34 -0.17 16.53
CA GLN A 90 9.26 0.72 16.94
C GLN A 90 7.93 0.13 16.48
N THR A 91 6.88 0.30 17.28
CA THR A 91 5.54 -0.23 16.95
C THR A 91 4.70 0.81 16.22
N LEU A 92 4.03 0.39 15.15
CA LEU A 92 2.92 1.08 14.52
C LEU A 92 1.66 0.26 14.76
N LYS A 93 0.66 0.86 15.41
CA LYS A 93 -0.66 0.27 15.59
C LYS A 93 -1.70 1.18 14.95
N ASP A 94 -2.51 0.63 14.05
CA ASP A 94 -3.55 1.35 13.33
C ASP A 94 -4.90 0.68 13.55
N ASP A 95 -5.91 1.45 13.96
CA ASP A 95 -7.29 1.00 14.14
C ASP A 95 -8.16 1.70 13.10
N LEU A 96 -8.58 0.94 12.08
CA LEU A 96 -9.21 1.48 10.88
C LEU A 96 -10.54 0.78 10.57
N GLY A 97 -11.55 1.59 10.27
CA GLY A 97 -12.86 1.16 9.83
C GLY A 97 -13.97 1.86 10.61
N ASP A 98 -15.18 1.33 10.51
CA ASP A 98 -16.36 1.83 11.20
C ASP A 98 -17.06 0.69 11.95
N ARG A 99 -16.98 0.74 13.29
CA ARG A 99 -17.63 -0.24 14.18
C ARG A 99 -19.16 -0.18 14.10
N LYS A 100 -19.73 0.93 13.64
CA LYS A 100 -21.17 1.11 13.48
C LYS A 100 -21.68 0.60 12.13
N ALA A 101 -20.80 0.40 11.15
CA ALA A 101 -21.17 -0.07 9.81
C ALA A 101 -21.56 -1.57 9.76
N GLY A 102 -21.36 -2.33 10.84
CA GLY A 102 -21.68 -3.75 10.91
C GLY A 102 -20.77 -4.63 10.03
N GLY A 103 -21.25 -5.84 9.73
CA GLY A 103 -20.51 -6.89 9.01
C GLY A 103 -20.73 -6.94 7.50
N TYR A 104 -21.35 -5.91 6.91
CA TYR A 104 -21.53 -5.85 5.46
C TYR A 104 -20.41 -5.02 4.82
N PRO A 105 -19.76 -5.52 3.75
CA PRO A 105 -18.73 -4.76 3.04
C PRO A 105 -19.31 -3.49 2.43
N ARG A 106 -18.74 -2.33 2.79
CA ARG A 106 -19.00 -1.03 2.15
C ARG A 106 -18.47 -1.05 0.73
N GLU A 107 -18.98 -0.20 -0.17
CA GLU A 107 -18.47 -0.10 -1.54
C GLU A 107 -17.00 0.39 -1.56
N ASP A 108 -16.75 1.47 -0.82
CA ASP A 108 -15.43 2.09 -0.74
C ASP A 108 -14.58 1.55 0.41
N PHE A 109 -13.27 1.62 0.20
CA PHE A 109 -12.27 1.37 1.23
C PHE A 109 -11.94 2.65 1.97
N MET A 110 -12.01 2.59 3.30
CA MET A 110 -11.26 3.50 4.16
C MET A 110 -9.78 3.14 4.06
N LYS A 111 -8.90 4.14 3.99
CA LYS A 111 -7.45 3.94 3.90
C LYS A 111 -6.71 4.93 4.79
N CYS A 112 -5.73 4.47 5.55
CA CYS A 112 -4.72 5.34 6.18
C CYS A 112 -3.36 5.10 5.53
N ASN A 113 -2.64 6.19 5.29
CA ASN A 113 -1.35 6.14 4.61
C ASN A 113 -0.27 6.60 5.57
N TYR A 114 0.78 5.78 5.69
CA TYR A 114 1.95 6.02 6.51
C TYR A 114 3.21 6.02 5.64
N TRP A 115 4.18 6.87 5.97
CA TRP A 115 5.53 6.83 5.39
C TRP A 115 6.53 6.52 6.48
N ILE A 116 7.13 5.33 6.45
CA ILE A 116 8.26 5.01 7.32
C ILE A 116 9.54 5.48 6.63
N LYS A 117 10.22 6.44 7.24
CA LYS A 117 11.39 7.12 6.68
C LYS A 117 12.64 6.73 7.46
N ALA A 118 13.65 6.28 6.75
CA ALA A 118 15.00 6.06 7.22
C ALA A 118 15.95 7.14 6.68
N PRO A 119 17.12 7.33 7.30
CA PRO A 119 18.20 8.13 6.74
C PRO A 119 18.54 7.70 5.30
N ALA A 120 19.04 8.63 4.49
CA ALA A 120 19.44 8.32 3.12
C ALA A 120 20.50 7.19 3.09
N GLY A 121 20.33 6.24 2.17
CA GLY A 121 21.20 5.06 2.06
C GLY A 121 20.87 3.90 3.01
N LYS A 122 19.99 4.10 4.00
CA LYS A 122 19.49 3.03 4.87
C LYS A 122 18.24 2.38 4.30
N LYS A 123 18.02 1.12 4.68
CA LYS A 123 16.80 0.37 4.35
C LYS A 123 15.90 0.29 5.57
N VAL A 124 14.61 0.10 5.36
CA VAL A 124 13.62 -0.10 6.41
C VAL A 124 13.25 -1.57 6.43
N GLN A 125 13.23 -2.17 7.62
CA GLN A 125 12.56 -3.44 7.85
C GLN A 125 11.19 -3.17 8.46
N VAL A 126 10.17 -3.85 7.95
CA VAL A 126 8.81 -3.84 8.49
C VAL A 126 8.43 -5.28 8.81
N LYS A 127 8.08 -5.52 10.07
CA LYS A 127 7.60 -6.80 10.57
C LYS A 127 6.09 -6.73 10.78
N PHE A 128 5.37 -7.69 10.23
CA PHE A 128 3.95 -7.87 10.49
C PHE A 128 3.76 -8.62 11.80
N VAL A 129 3.09 -7.99 12.78
CA VAL A 129 2.98 -8.54 14.15
C VAL A 129 1.63 -9.20 14.38
N SER A 130 0.53 -8.53 14.01
CA SER A 130 -0.81 -9.08 14.17
C SER A 130 -1.85 -8.29 13.40
N PHE A 131 -3.00 -8.92 13.18
CA PHE A 131 -4.17 -8.30 12.57
C PHE A 131 -5.47 -8.80 13.20
N SER A 132 -6.55 -8.04 13.08
CA SER A 132 -7.86 -8.47 13.57
C SER A 132 -8.33 -9.77 12.91
N GLN A 133 -8.77 -10.73 13.72
CA GLN A 133 -9.30 -12.01 13.25
C GLN A 133 -10.71 -11.87 12.67
N GLY A 134 -11.13 -12.88 11.88
CA GLY A 134 -12.50 -13.01 11.37
C GLY A 134 -12.79 -12.24 10.08
N VAL A 135 -11.78 -11.58 9.50
CA VAL A 135 -11.89 -10.82 8.24
C VAL A 135 -10.87 -11.26 7.18
N ALA A 136 -9.95 -12.17 7.55
CA ALA A 136 -8.94 -12.73 6.67
C ALA A 136 -9.59 -13.62 5.62
N THR A 137 -9.29 -13.39 4.35
CA THR A 137 -9.77 -14.17 3.21
C THR A 137 -8.76 -13.98 2.08
N ASP A 138 -8.50 -15.03 1.29
CA ASP A 138 -7.54 -15.01 0.18
C ASP A 138 -7.66 -13.73 -0.66
N GLY A 139 -6.54 -13.02 -0.81
CA GLY A 139 -6.47 -11.76 -1.57
C GLY A 139 -6.79 -10.50 -0.73
N CYS A 140 -6.96 -10.67 0.58
CA CYS A 140 -7.33 -9.64 1.54
C CYS A 140 -8.41 -8.66 1.04
N PRO A 141 -9.60 -9.15 0.61
CA PRO A 141 -10.58 -8.35 -0.09
C PRO A 141 -11.33 -7.36 0.81
N TYR A 142 -11.33 -7.57 2.12
CA TYR A 142 -12.14 -6.78 3.05
C TYR A 142 -11.32 -5.77 3.88
N ALA A 143 -10.14 -6.18 4.33
CA ALA A 143 -9.25 -5.33 5.08
C ALA A 143 -7.84 -5.94 5.03
N GLY A 144 -6.84 -5.10 5.31
CA GLY A 144 -5.46 -5.54 5.34
C GLY A 144 -4.50 -4.36 5.36
N VAL A 145 -3.22 -4.69 5.21
CA VAL A 145 -2.15 -3.70 5.07
C VAL A 145 -1.34 -3.99 3.81
N GLU A 146 -1.14 -2.97 2.98
CA GLU A 146 -0.23 -3.00 1.84
C GLU A 146 1.09 -2.33 2.23
N ILE A 147 2.21 -3.04 2.07
CA ILE A 147 3.55 -2.59 2.43
C ILE A 147 4.42 -2.54 1.16
N LYS A 148 4.96 -1.37 0.82
CA LYS A 148 5.66 -1.14 -0.45
C LYS A 148 7.19 -1.07 -0.28
N THR A 149 7.83 -2.24 -0.29
CA THR A 149 9.30 -2.38 -0.10
C THR A 149 10.11 -2.49 -1.40
N HIS A 150 9.45 -2.67 -2.55
CA HIS A 150 10.08 -2.86 -3.86
C HIS A 150 10.82 -1.61 -4.38
N ALA A 151 11.76 -1.83 -5.29
CA ALA A 151 12.48 -0.72 -5.94
C ALA A 151 11.54 0.10 -6.83
N ASP A 152 10.65 -0.59 -7.54
CA ASP A 152 9.60 0.06 -8.31
C ASP A 152 8.37 0.34 -7.43
N GLN A 153 8.26 1.59 -6.99
CA GLN A 153 7.18 2.06 -6.13
C GLN A 153 5.83 2.16 -6.85
N ARG A 154 5.77 1.92 -8.16
CA ARG A 154 4.51 1.82 -8.92
C ARG A 154 3.80 0.50 -8.70
N LEU A 155 4.53 -0.57 -8.37
CA LEU A 155 3.95 -1.89 -8.14
C LEU A 155 3.07 -1.88 -6.89
N THR A 156 1.94 -2.57 -6.93
CA THR A 156 1.19 -2.91 -5.72
C THR A 156 2.11 -3.62 -4.75
N GLY A 157 2.09 -3.21 -3.47
CA GLY A 157 2.91 -3.82 -2.43
C GLY A 157 2.43 -5.21 -2.04
N TYR A 158 3.18 -5.83 -1.14
CA TYR A 158 2.73 -7.05 -0.45
C TYR A 158 1.57 -6.71 0.47
N ARG A 159 0.53 -7.54 0.44
CA ARG A 159 -0.64 -7.41 1.32
C ARG A 159 -0.62 -8.50 2.36
N LEU A 160 -1.00 -8.14 3.58
CA LEU A 160 -1.07 -9.04 4.73
C LEU A 160 -2.36 -8.73 5.48
N CYS A 161 -3.09 -9.76 5.90
CA CYS A 161 -4.36 -9.62 6.63
C CYS A 161 -4.72 -10.84 7.47
N SER A 162 -3.85 -11.86 7.56
CA SER A 162 -4.10 -13.08 8.32
C SER A 162 -3.10 -13.24 9.47
N GLU A 163 -3.47 -14.04 10.48
CA GLU A 163 -2.51 -14.50 11.49
C GLU A 163 -1.44 -15.44 10.88
N ASP A 164 -1.73 -16.07 9.74
CA ASP A 164 -0.75 -16.87 9.00
C ASP A 164 0.40 -16.02 8.43
N ASP A 165 0.17 -14.70 8.27
CA ASP A 165 1.18 -13.73 7.82
C ASP A 165 2.12 -13.26 8.95
N LYS A 166 1.85 -13.68 10.19
CA LYS A 166 2.59 -13.25 11.38
C LYS A 166 4.08 -13.53 11.26
N ASP A 167 4.87 -12.62 11.80
CA ASP A 167 6.33 -12.64 11.77
C ASP A 167 6.96 -12.49 10.37
N THR A 168 6.16 -12.20 9.33
CA THR A 168 6.68 -11.78 8.02
C THR A 168 7.49 -10.50 8.16
N ILE A 169 8.75 -10.54 7.71
CA ILE A 169 9.66 -9.37 7.70
C ILE A 169 9.95 -8.99 6.26
N LEU A 170 9.60 -7.76 5.90
CA LEU A 170 9.84 -7.17 4.59
C LEU A 170 10.98 -6.15 4.72
N THR A 171 12.01 -6.29 3.89
CA THR A 171 13.13 -5.34 3.83
C THR A 171 13.01 -4.49 2.58
N SER A 172 13.05 -3.16 2.76
CA SER A 172 12.92 -2.22 1.66
C SER A 172 14.19 -2.11 0.83
N THR A 173 14.00 -1.63 -0.39
CA THR A 173 15.08 -1.19 -1.29
C THR A 173 15.34 0.32 -1.20
N SER A 174 14.34 1.08 -0.76
CA SER A 174 14.37 2.54 -0.57
C SER A 174 14.40 2.91 0.91
N ASN A 175 14.81 4.15 1.22
CA ASN A 175 14.74 4.69 2.58
C ASN A 175 13.34 5.22 2.96
N ILE A 176 12.37 5.18 2.05
CA ILE A 176 10.96 5.48 2.33
C ILE A 176 10.13 4.24 2.01
N VAL A 177 9.31 3.81 2.98
CA VAL A 177 8.34 2.72 2.82
C VAL A 177 6.93 3.26 3.05
N PRO A 178 6.13 3.38 1.99
CA PRO A 178 4.70 3.58 2.14
C PRO A 178 4.03 2.32 2.72
N VAL A 179 3.22 2.54 3.75
CA VAL A 179 2.34 1.53 4.35
C VAL A 179 0.92 2.04 4.24
N ILE A 180 0.04 1.26 3.61
CA ILE A 180 -1.37 1.60 3.42
C ILE A 180 -2.22 0.58 4.16
N THR A 181 -2.82 0.96 5.28
CA THR A 181 -3.88 0.15 5.88
C THR A 181 -5.18 0.45 5.16
N TYR A 182 -6.00 -0.57 4.95
CA TYR A 182 -7.27 -0.42 4.26
C TYR A 182 -8.35 -1.29 4.91
N ASN A 183 -9.60 -0.81 4.87
CA ASN A 183 -10.74 -1.50 5.45
C ASN A 183 -12.05 -1.09 4.76
N ARG A 184 -12.89 -2.08 4.44
CA ARG A 184 -14.28 -1.87 3.99
C ARG A 184 -15.32 -2.63 4.82
N ILE A 185 -14.93 -3.30 5.92
CA ILE A 185 -15.85 -4.07 6.79
C ILE A 185 -15.53 -3.83 8.26
N TYR A 186 -16.55 -3.57 9.08
CA TYR A 186 -16.40 -3.28 10.52
C TYR A 186 -15.20 -2.34 10.78
N ALA A 187 -14.46 -2.54 11.88
CA ALA A 187 -13.14 -1.98 12.12
C ALA A 187 -12.12 -3.09 12.42
N THR A 188 -10.89 -2.90 11.96
CA THR A 188 -9.77 -3.84 12.09
C THR A 188 -8.54 -3.13 12.62
N VAL A 189 -7.76 -3.83 13.43
CA VAL A 189 -6.52 -3.33 14.01
C VAL A 189 -5.34 -4.03 13.34
N THR A 190 -4.41 -3.25 12.80
CA THR A 190 -3.12 -3.72 12.29
C THR A 190 -2.02 -3.36 13.27
N THR A 191 -1.15 -4.30 13.60
CA THR A 191 0.08 -4.02 14.36
C THR A 191 1.30 -4.40 13.53
N LEU A 192 2.19 -3.44 13.33
CA LEU A 192 3.48 -3.60 12.67
C LEU A 192 4.60 -3.18 13.62
N GLU A 193 5.78 -3.73 13.40
CA GLU A 193 7.03 -3.18 13.94
C GLU A 193 7.92 -2.73 12.79
N TYR A 194 8.68 -1.67 13.00
CA TYR A 194 9.61 -1.15 11.99
C TYR A 194 10.90 -0.64 12.59
N ARG A 195 11.97 -0.70 11.81
CA ARG A 195 13.29 -0.10 12.09
C ARG A 195 14.03 0.16 10.78
N TYR A 196 15.10 0.93 10.82
CA TYR A 196 16.07 0.93 9.73
C TYR A 196 17.24 -0.02 9.99
N ILE A 197 17.90 -0.41 8.90
CA ILE A 197 19.16 -1.17 8.88
C ILE A 197 20.17 -0.47 7.97
#